data_AF-A0A2K8NA19-F1
#
_entry.id   AF-A0A2K8NA19-F1
#
_cell.length_a   1.000
_cell.length_b   1.000
_cell.length_c   1.000
_cell.angle_alpha   90.00
_cell.angle_beta   90.00
_cell.angle_gamma   90.00
#
_symmetry.space_group_name_H-M   'P 1'
#
loop_
_entity.id
_entity.type
_entity.pdbx_description
1 polymer ?
#
loop_
_entity_poly.entity_id
_entity_poly.type
_entity_poly.pdbx_seq_one_letter_code
_entity_poly.pdbx_strand_id
1 'polypeptide(L)' 'MIAVMEFYTKIPKKQCTVCGKEFEEQCESYATECEHCINEVQAQE' A
#
# COMPACT_ATOMS: atom_id res chain seq x y z
N MET A 1 5.13 4.31 -27.46
CA MET A 1 5.46 3.21 -26.53
C MET A 1 6.26 3.81 -25.39
N ILE A 2 5.82 3.64 -24.15
CA ILE A 2 6.65 3.97 -22.99
C ILE A 2 7.74 2.90 -22.90
N ALA A 3 9.00 3.31 -22.69
CA ALA A 3 10.07 2.36 -22.47
C ALA A 3 9.78 1.56 -21.20
N VAL A 4 10.02 0.24 -21.22
CA VAL A 4 9.74 -0.65 -20.07
C VAL A 4 10.35 -0.12 -18.76
N MET A 5 11.52 0.51 -18.83
CA MET A 5 12.18 1.11 -17.67
C MET A 5 11.44 2.34 -17.12
N GLU A 6 10.84 3.16 -17.99
CA GLU A 6 9.99 4.29 -17.57
C GLU A 6 8.65 3.83 -16.99
N PHE A 7 8.19 2.62 -17.30
CA PHE A 7 6.99 2.06 -16.70
C PHE A 7 7.23 1.72 -15.23
N TYR A 8 8.32 1.03 -14.92
CA TYR A 8 8.65 0.63 -13.54
C TYR A 8 8.89 1.82 -12.61
N THR A 9 9.45 2.93 -13.10
CA THR A 9 9.65 4.15 -12.30
C THR A 9 8.36 4.93 -12.04
N LYS A 10 7.29 4.66 -12.79
CA LYS A 10 5.97 5.29 -12.66
C LYS A 10 4.96 4.41 -11.93
N ILE A 11 5.37 3.25 -11.41
CA ILE A 11 4.47 2.40 -10.62
C ILE A 11 4.03 3.19 -9.38
N PRO A 12 2.73 3.42 -9.18
CA PRO A 12 2.24 4.12 -8.02
C PRO A 12 2.57 3.30 -6.77
N LYS A 13 2.93 4.00 -5.69
CA LYS A 13 3.09 3.34 -4.40
C LYS A 13 1.76 2.72 -3.99
N LYS A 14 1.84 1.58 -3.32
CA LYS A 14 0.73 0.89 -2.68
C LYS A 14 0.05 1.82 -1.67
N GLN A 15 -1.27 1.93 -1.76
CA GLN A 15 -2.10 2.79 -0.91
C GLN A 15 -3.10 1.97 -0.11
N CYS A 16 -3.31 2.36 1.14
CA CYS A 16 -4.29 1.77 2.04
C CYS A 16 -5.71 2.02 1.53
N THR A 17 -6.50 0.95 1.44
CA THR A 17 -7.90 1.03 0.98
C THR A 17 -8.82 1.74 1.97
N VAL A 18 -8.42 1.84 3.24
CA VAL A 18 -9.20 2.47 4.33
C VAL A 18 -8.88 3.95 4.45
N CYS A 19 -7.60 4.31 4.62
CA CYS A 19 -7.20 5.69 4.88
C CYS A 19 -6.56 6.41 3.69
N GLY A 20 -6.30 5.71 2.58
CA GLY A 20 -5.67 6.29 1.38
C GLY A 20 -4.19 6.63 1.52
N LYS A 21 -3.58 6.41 2.69
CA LYS A 21 -2.15 6.65 2.93
C LYS A 21 -1.30 5.64 2.17
N GLU A 22 -0.11 6.05 1.77
CA GLU A 22 0.90 5.13 1.22
C GLU A 22 1.33 4.14 2.30
N PHE A 23 1.46 2.86 1.94
CA PHE A 23 2.05 1.86 2.84
C PHE A 23 3.52 2.19 3.09
N GLU A 24 3.99 2.02 4.32
CA GLU A 24 5.42 2.07 4.60
C GLU A 24 6.11 0.84 3.98
N GLU A 25 5.52 -0.34 4.17
CA GLU A 25 5.96 -1.58 3.53
C GLU A 25 5.28 -1.83 2.19
N GLN A 26 6.02 -1.59 1.11
CA GLN A 26 5.55 -1.71 -0.28
C GLN A 26 5.66 -3.13 -0.85
N CYS A 27 6.34 -4.04 -0.14
CA CYS A 27 6.62 -5.41 -0.59
C CYS A 27 5.49 -6.40 -0.25
N GLU A 28 4.59 -6.05 0.68
CA GLU A 28 3.48 -6.91 1.04
C GLU A 28 2.46 -7.00 -0.10
N SER A 29 2.44 -8.12 -0.80
CA SER A 29 1.57 -8.27 -1.98
C SER A 29 0.08 -8.36 -1.64
N TYR A 30 -0.30 -8.70 -0.40
CA TYR A 30 -1.69 -9.01 -0.04
C TYR A 30 -2.32 -8.08 0.98
N ALA A 31 -1.53 -7.27 1.71
CA ALA A 31 -2.10 -6.37 2.69
C ALA A 31 -2.92 -5.26 1.99
N THR A 32 -4.19 -5.09 2.34
CA THR A 32 -5.09 -4.08 1.77
C THR A 32 -5.25 -2.86 2.67
N GLU A 33 -4.87 -3.00 3.93
CA GLU A 33 -4.94 -2.02 4.99
C GLU A 33 -3.54 -1.79 5.57
N CYS A 34 -3.21 -0.55 5.95
CA CYS A 34 -1.92 -0.28 6.58
C CYS A 34 -1.90 -0.73 8.04
N GLU A 35 -0.71 -0.93 8.60
CA GLU A 35 -0.53 -1.38 9.99
C GLU A 35 -1.29 -0.52 11.00
N HIS A 36 -1.39 0.79 10.76
CA HIS A 36 -2.18 1.68 11.61
C HIS A 36 -3.66 1.28 11.64
N CYS A 37 -4.28 1.13 10.47
CA CYS A 37 -5.69 0.74 10.36
C CYS A 37 -5.93 -0.68 10.88
N ILE A 38 -5.00 -1.61 10.63
CA ILE A 38 -5.09 -2.98 11.15
C ILE A 38 -5.06 -2.98 12.68
N ASN A 39 -4.13 -2.23 13.28
CA ASN A 39 -3.94 -2.21 14.72
C ASN A 39 -5.09 -1.49 15.45
N GLU A 40 -5.73 -0.50 14.81
CA GLU A 40 -6.97 0.13 15.30
C GLU A 40 -8.14 -0.87 15.37
N VAL A 41 -8.21 -1.83 14.44
CA VAL A 41 -9.28 -2.85 14.39
C VAL A 41 -9.08 -3.93 15.47
N GLN A 42 -7.85 -4.16 15.94
CA GLN A 42 -7.55 -5.20 16.94
C GLN A 42 -7.77 -4.77 18.41
N ALA A 43 -8.15 -3.51 18.67
CA ALA A 43 -8.39 -3.01 20.03
C ALA A 43 -9.84 -3.22 20.53
N GLN A 44 -10.65 -3.98 19.80
CA GLN A 44 -12.03 -4.34 20.16
C GLN A 44 -12.18 -5.87 20.26
N GLU A 45 -11.34 -6.53 21.06
CA GLU A 45 -11.54 -7.90 21.52
C GLU A 45 -11.55 -7.96 23.06
#